data_AF-A0A2H9VVT7-F1
#
_entry.id   AF-A0A2H9VVT7-F1
#
_cell.length_a   1.000
_cell.length_b   1.000
_cell.length_c   1.000
_cell.angle_alpha   90.00
_cell.angle_beta   90.00
_cell.angle_gamma   90.00
#
_symmetry.space_group_name_H-M   'P 1'
#
loop_
_entity.id
_entity.type
_entity.pdbx_description
1 polymer ?
#
loop_
_entity_poly.entity_id
_entity_poly.type
_entity_poly.pdbx_seq_one_letter_code
_entity_poly.pdbx_strand_id
1 'polypeptide(L)'
;MFNFVVKYLGFLKHVPGLALLFDVLLKVITLFTNPELLDLIDEIELEVQQWPGVSKKLHKYGGVQFDLKEIEIGHIHGNGLLDMILNRDFKRQLISDGKIRDHHTFRKSGWISFHIKTESDKDYAIQLLKIGYALKSKRTLNSPGGYHQIPLAAIVPVFAKVNALPNAQCQSAIADGYSNRSAQH
;
A
#
# COMPACT_ATOMS: atom_id res chain seq x y z
N MET A 1 -24.19 -2.82 -15.00
CA MET A 1 -24.20 -3.67 -13.78
C MET A 1 -23.72 -2.95 -12.51
N PHE A 2 -22.55 -2.30 -12.51
CA PHE A 2 -21.95 -1.71 -11.30
C PHE A 2 -22.85 -0.68 -10.56
N ASN A 3 -23.50 0.24 -11.28
CA ASN A 3 -24.42 1.23 -10.67
C ASN A 3 -25.69 0.63 -10.03
N PHE A 4 -26.13 -0.55 -10.47
CA PHE A 4 -27.29 -1.23 -9.90
C PHE A 4 -26.97 -1.81 -8.52
N VAL A 5 -25.81 -2.46 -8.40
CA VAL A 5 -25.31 -3.01 -7.12
C VAL A 5 -25.08 -1.88 -6.11
N VAL A 6 -24.42 -0.79 -6.50
CA VAL A 6 -24.18 0.35 -5.58
C VAL A 6 -25.50 1.01 -5.14
N LYS A 7 -26.50 1.09 -6.02
CA LYS A 7 -27.78 1.76 -5.73
C LYS A 7 -28.75 0.90 -4.89
N TYR A 8 -28.81 -0.40 -5.12
CA TYR A 8 -29.80 -1.29 -4.46
C TYR A 8 -29.20 -2.16 -3.36
N LEU A 9 -27.90 -2.47 -3.44
CA LEU A 9 -27.17 -3.28 -2.46
C LEU A 9 -26.21 -2.42 -1.62
N GLY A 10 -26.32 -1.09 -1.71
CA GLY A 10 -25.48 -0.16 -0.94
C GLY A 10 -25.66 -0.26 0.58
N PHE A 11 -26.77 -0.84 1.07
CA PHE A 11 -26.98 -1.09 2.51
C PHE A 11 -26.10 -2.23 3.05
N LEU A 12 -25.68 -3.17 2.19
CA LEU A 12 -24.86 -4.31 2.58
C LEU A 12 -23.48 -3.90 3.12
N LYS A 13 -22.99 -2.70 2.76
CA LYS A 13 -21.76 -2.12 3.34
C LYS A 13 -21.87 -1.85 4.86
N HIS A 14 -23.08 -1.83 5.41
CA HIS A 14 -23.35 -1.63 6.83
C HIS A 14 -23.54 -2.95 7.59
N VAL A 15 -23.57 -4.09 6.89
CA VAL A 15 -23.63 -5.41 7.53
C VAL A 15 -22.23 -5.75 8.07
N PRO A 16 -22.06 -5.89 9.39
CA PRO A 16 -20.76 -6.21 9.98
C PRO A 16 -20.19 -7.50 9.38
N GLY A 17 -18.91 -7.48 9.01
CA GLY A 17 -18.19 -8.66 8.54
C GLY A 17 -18.46 -9.07 7.09
N LEU A 18 -19.45 -8.50 6.39
CA LEU A 18 -19.74 -8.90 5.00
C LEU A 18 -18.58 -8.64 4.05
N ALA A 19 -17.87 -7.52 4.23
CA ALA A 19 -16.71 -7.20 3.41
C ALA A 19 -15.56 -8.23 3.61
N LEU A 20 -15.44 -8.78 4.82
CA LEU A 20 -14.48 -9.84 5.12
C LEU A 20 -14.88 -11.14 4.43
N LEU A 21 -16.15 -11.51 4.49
CA LEU A 21 -16.66 -12.70 3.80
C LEU A 21 -16.48 -12.59 2.29
N PHE A 22 -16.73 -11.41 1.73
CA PHE A 22 -16.53 -11.15 0.31
C PHE A 22 -15.05 -11.30 -0.09
N ASP A 23 -14.12 -10.76 0.70
CA ASP A 23 -12.70 -10.90 0.42
C ASP A 23 -12.20 -12.35 0.58
N VAL A 24 -12.73 -13.09 1.56
CA VAL A 24 -12.47 -14.54 1.67
C VAL A 24 -12.98 -15.28 0.44
N LEU A 25 -14.17 -14.94 -0.06
CA LEU A 25 -14.70 -15.51 -1.30
C LEU A 25 -13.81 -15.15 -2.50
N LEU A 26 -13.30 -13.93 -2.59
CA LEU A 26 -12.32 -13.55 -3.60
C LEU A 26 -11.06 -14.43 -3.50
N LYS A 27 -10.51 -14.62 -2.29
CA LYS A 27 -9.34 -15.47 -2.06
C LYS A 27 -9.59 -16.92 -2.49
N VAL A 28 -10.77 -17.47 -2.17
CA VAL A 28 -11.17 -18.83 -2.59
C VAL A 28 -11.29 -18.91 -4.12
N ILE A 29 -11.92 -17.93 -4.78
CA ILE A 29 -12.01 -17.90 -6.24
C ILE A 29 -10.61 -17.80 -6.85
N THR A 30 -9.74 -16.93 -6.32
CA THR A 30 -8.35 -16.78 -6.78
C THR A 30 -7.59 -18.09 -6.63
N LEU A 31 -7.74 -18.82 -5.53
CA LEU A 31 -7.10 -20.12 -5.33
C LEU A 31 -7.42 -21.11 -6.47
N PHE A 32 -8.66 -21.12 -6.96
CA PHE A 32 -9.06 -22.02 -8.03
C PHE A 32 -8.78 -21.49 -9.45
N THR A 33 -8.70 -20.17 -9.62
CA THR A 33 -8.57 -19.55 -10.95
C THR A 33 -7.13 -19.11 -11.28
N ASN A 34 -6.35 -18.73 -10.28
CA ASN A 34 -4.98 -18.25 -10.39
C ASN A 34 -4.24 -18.42 -9.04
N PRO A 35 -3.87 -19.66 -8.66
CA PRO A 35 -3.19 -19.92 -7.38
C PRO A 35 -1.84 -19.22 -7.26
N GLU A 36 -1.10 -19.05 -8.37
CA GLU A 36 0.20 -18.36 -8.38
C GLU A 36 0.10 -16.92 -7.84
N LEU A 37 -1.04 -16.25 -8.06
CA LEU A 37 -1.27 -14.92 -7.50
C LEU A 37 -1.28 -14.92 -5.96
N LEU A 38 -1.73 -16.00 -5.32
CA LEU A 38 -1.69 -16.11 -3.87
C LEU A 38 -0.26 -16.23 -3.35
N ASP A 39 0.61 -16.95 -4.06
CA ASP A 39 2.04 -17.05 -3.73
C ASP A 39 2.70 -15.67 -3.81
N LEU A 40 2.41 -14.89 -4.86
CA LEU A 40 2.89 -13.51 -4.99
C LEU A 40 2.44 -12.61 -3.82
N ILE A 41 1.18 -12.74 -3.40
CA ILE A 41 0.64 -11.96 -2.26
C ILE A 41 1.34 -12.37 -0.96
N ASP A 42 1.50 -13.68 -0.72
CA ASP A 42 2.15 -14.20 0.47
C ASP A 42 3.62 -13.74 0.54
N GLU A 43 4.34 -13.70 -0.59
CA GLU A 43 5.70 -13.16 -0.66
C GLU A 43 5.77 -11.66 -0.34
N ILE A 44 4.81 -10.86 -0.83
CA ILE A 44 4.71 -9.43 -0.48
C ILE A 44 4.45 -9.29 1.02
N GLU A 45 3.51 -10.07 1.56
CA GLU A 45 3.21 -10.06 2.99
C GLU A 45 4.44 -10.40 3.83
N LEU A 46 5.23 -11.40 3.43
CA LEU A 46 6.45 -11.80 4.12
C LEU A 46 7.52 -10.72 4.09
N GLU A 47 7.79 -10.10 2.94
CA GLU A 47 8.76 -8.98 2.82
C GLU A 47 8.31 -7.78 3.67
N VAL A 48 7.05 -7.37 3.57
CA VAL A 48 6.56 -6.12 4.21
C VAL A 48 6.50 -6.26 5.73
N GLN A 49 6.18 -7.46 6.24
CA GLN A 49 6.19 -7.72 7.69
C GLN A 49 7.59 -7.68 8.30
N GLN A 50 8.65 -7.83 7.51
CA GLN A 50 10.03 -7.70 8.02
C GLN A 50 10.43 -6.24 8.23
N TRP A 51 9.64 -5.27 7.75
CA TRP A 51 9.98 -3.87 7.89
C TRP A 51 9.78 -3.39 9.33
N PRO A 52 10.73 -2.62 9.89
CA PRO A 52 10.67 -2.18 11.28
C PRO A 52 9.41 -1.39 11.60
N GLY A 53 8.69 -1.81 12.64
CA GLY A 53 7.46 -1.18 13.09
C GLY A 53 6.24 -1.46 12.20
N VAL A 54 6.35 -2.36 11.22
CA VAL A 54 5.20 -2.83 10.44
C VAL A 54 4.51 -3.96 11.18
N SER A 55 3.19 -3.91 11.20
CA SER A 55 2.31 -4.99 11.65
C SER A 55 1.26 -5.27 10.58
N LYS A 56 0.69 -6.47 10.60
CA LYS A 56 -0.44 -6.83 9.74
C LYS A 56 -1.71 -7.08 10.54
N LYS A 57 -2.84 -6.72 9.93
CA LYS A 57 -4.18 -7.01 10.46
C LYS A 57 -5.19 -7.15 9.33
N LEU A 58 -6.38 -7.60 9.66
CA LEU A 58 -7.48 -7.65 8.71
C LEU A 58 -8.04 -6.23 8.49
N HIS A 59 -8.16 -5.80 7.23
CA HIS A 59 -8.75 -4.52 6.91
C HIS A 59 -10.28 -4.59 7.06
N LYS A 60 -10.91 -3.51 7.56
CA LYS A 60 -12.36 -3.47 7.81
C LYS A 60 -13.23 -3.66 6.56
N TYR A 61 -12.65 -3.45 5.37
CA TYR A 61 -13.32 -3.67 4.09
C TYR A 61 -12.83 -4.93 3.36
N GLY A 62 -12.16 -5.85 4.07
CA GLY A 62 -11.54 -7.04 3.49
C GLY A 62 -10.11 -6.77 3.04
N GLY A 63 -9.32 -7.85 2.93
CA GLY A 63 -7.89 -7.78 2.60
C GLY A 63 -6.98 -7.72 3.83
N VAL A 64 -5.69 -7.95 3.60
CA VAL A 64 -4.64 -7.83 4.61
C VAL A 64 -4.07 -6.42 4.57
N GLN A 65 -4.17 -5.74 5.71
CA GLN A 65 -3.67 -4.38 5.92
C GLN A 65 -2.29 -4.39 6.57
N PHE A 66 -1.38 -3.57 6.03
CA PHE A 66 -0.09 -3.27 6.62
C PHE A 66 -0.11 -1.91 7.29
N ASP A 67 0.21 -1.88 8.57
CA ASP A 67 0.28 -0.67 9.38
C ASP A 67 1.71 -0.40 9.83
N LEU A 68 2.15 0.84 9.66
CA LEU A 68 3.28 1.38 10.41
C LEU A 68 2.76 1.86 11.76
N LYS A 69 2.95 1.04 12.80
CA LYS A 69 2.30 1.21 14.11
C LYS A 69 0.76 1.21 13.98
N GLU A 70 0.14 2.38 13.91
CA GLU A 70 -1.32 2.55 13.79
C GLU A 70 -1.71 3.25 12.48
N ILE A 71 -0.72 3.58 11.62
CA ILE A 71 -0.94 4.31 10.38
C ILE A 71 -0.85 3.33 9.20
N GLU A 72 -1.95 3.20 8.49
CA GLU A 72 -2.02 2.37 7.28
C GLU A 72 -1.04 2.82 6.21
N ILE A 73 -0.26 1.84 5.73
CA ILE A 73 0.60 1.95 4.55
C ILE A 73 -0.21 1.60 3.31
N GLY A 74 -0.92 0.47 3.35
CA GLY A 74 -1.80 -0.05 2.31
C GLY A 74 -2.37 -1.41 2.70
N HIS A 75 -3.29 -1.94 1.89
CA HIS A 75 -3.86 -3.27 2.08
C HIS A 75 -4.05 -4.01 0.75
N ILE A 76 -3.98 -5.34 0.79
CA ILE A 76 -4.11 -6.21 -0.38
C ILE A 76 -5.33 -7.12 -0.22
N HIS A 77 -6.21 -7.11 -1.22
CA HIS A 77 -7.35 -8.00 -1.31
C HIS A 77 -6.99 -9.38 -1.87
N GLY A 78 -7.83 -10.39 -1.60
CA GLY A 78 -7.63 -11.77 -2.06
C GLY A 78 -7.59 -11.98 -3.58
N ASN A 79 -7.90 -10.95 -4.38
CA ASN A 79 -7.81 -10.92 -5.83
C ASN A 79 -6.58 -10.15 -6.36
N GLY A 80 -5.61 -9.81 -5.49
CA GLY A 80 -4.38 -9.10 -5.87
C GLY A 80 -4.54 -7.59 -6.04
N LEU A 81 -5.67 -7.01 -5.60
CA LEU A 81 -5.85 -5.55 -5.59
C LEU A 81 -5.14 -4.94 -4.37
N LEU A 82 -4.05 -4.22 -4.61
CA LEU A 82 -3.39 -3.36 -3.64
C LEU A 82 -4.05 -1.99 -3.63
N ASP A 83 -4.60 -1.60 -2.50
CA ASP A 83 -5.14 -0.26 -2.23
C ASP A 83 -4.27 0.48 -1.21
N MET A 84 -3.91 1.73 -1.50
CA MET A 84 -3.10 2.53 -0.59
C MET A 84 -3.32 4.05 -0.73
N ILE A 85 -3.03 4.78 0.35
CA ILE A 85 -3.12 6.25 0.38
C ILE A 85 -1.74 6.90 0.23
N LEU A 86 -1.53 7.51 -0.93
CA LEU A 86 -0.39 8.40 -1.21
C LEU A 86 -0.78 9.87 -1.05
N ASN A 87 0.15 10.80 -1.21
CA ASN A 87 -0.22 12.21 -1.36
C ASN A 87 -0.72 12.46 -2.80
N ARG A 88 -1.50 13.53 -3.01
CA ARG A 88 -2.12 13.79 -4.31
C ARG A 88 -1.09 14.07 -5.42
N ASP A 89 0.08 14.57 -5.08
CA ASP A 89 1.11 14.98 -6.05
C ASP A 89 1.85 13.75 -6.59
N PHE A 90 2.25 12.83 -5.71
CA PHE A 90 2.78 11.51 -6.08
C PHE A 90 1.77 10.68 -6.84
N LYS A 91 0.50 10.69 -6.43
CA LYS A 91 -0.56 9.99 -7.18
C LYS A 91 -0.63 10.48 -8.64
N ARG A 92 -0.56 11.81 -8.86
CA ARG A 92 -0.58 12.36 -10.24
C ARG A 92 0.61 11.89 -11.07
N GLN A 93 1.79 11.80 -10.46
CA GLN A 93 3.00 11.32 -11.14
C GLN A 93 2.96 9.81 -11.42
N LEU A 94 2.42 9.02 -10.51
CA LEU A 94 2.30 7.57 -10.69
C LEU A 94 1.23 7.18 -11.72
N ILE A 95 0.18 8.00 -11.87
CA ILE A 95 -0.86 7.78 -12.90
C ILE A 95 -0.35 8.09 -14.31
N SER A 96 0.61 9.01 -14.49
CA SER A 96 1.14 9.31 -15.83
C SER A 96 1.91 8.14 -16.47
N ASP A 97 2.36 7.18 -15.66
CA ASP A 97 3.13 6.03 -16.12
C ASP A 97 2.24 4.85 -16.60
N GLY A 98 0.91 5.01 -16.58
CA GLY A 98 -0.07 4.10 -17.20
C GLY A 98 -0.31 2.76 -16.48
N LYS A 99 0.51 2.40 -15.48
CA LYS A 99 0.37 1.14 -14.70
C LYS A 99 -0.57 1.24 -13.51
N ILE A 100 -0.96 2.45 -13.09
CA ILE A 100 -1.75 2.68 -11.87
C ILE A 100 -3.10 3.30 -12.25
N ARG A 101 -4.19 2.74 -11.72
CA ARG A 101 -5.54 3.24 -11.94
C ARG A 101 -5.98 4.10 -10.75
N ASP A 102 -6.76 5.14 -11.05
CA ASP A 102 -7.43 5.95 -10.03
C ASP A 102 -8.40 5.07 -9.23
N HIS A 103 -8.37 5.14 -7.89
CA HIS A 103 -9.34 4.43 -7.06
C HIS A 103 -10.74 5.02 -7.35
N HIS A 104 -11.57 4.25 -8.04
CA HIS A 104 -12.80 4.73 -8.70
C HIS A 104 -13.81 5.42 -7.76
N THR A 105 -13.74 5.17 -6.45
CA THR A 105 -14.62 5.73 -5.41
C THR A 105 -14.16 7.08 -4.87
N PHE A 106 -12.85 7.39 -4.88
CA PHE A 106 -12.31 8.61 -4.24
C PHE A 106 -11.34 9.36 -5.16
N ARG A 107 -11.84 9.82 -6.31
CA ARG A 107 -11.07 10.55 -7.35
C ARG A 107 -10.35 11.82 -6.85
N LYS A 108 -10.83 12.45 -5.77
CA LYS A 108 -10.18 13.63 -5.14
C LYS A 108 -9.30 13.26 -3.93
N SER A 109 -8.99 11.99 -3.73
CA SER A 109 -8.12 11.53 -2.63
C SER A 109 -6.76 11.08 -3.17
N GLY A 110 -5.84 10.82 -2.24
CA GLY A 110 -4.56 10.17 -2.53
C GLY A 110 -4.63 8.65 -2.72
N TRP A 111 -5.82 8.05 -2.70
CA TRP A 111 -5.98 6.61 -2.90
C TRP A 111 -5.58 6.19 -4.32
N ILE A 112 -4.73 5.18 -4.42
CA ILE A 112 -4.43 4.47 -5.65
C ILE A 112 -4.82 3.00 -5.51
N SER A 113 -5.13 2.38 -6.65
CA SER A 113 -5.41 0.95 -6.75
C SER A 113 -4.49 0.34 -7.80
N PHE A 114 -3.76 -0.71 -7.41
CA PHE A 114 -2.81 -1.43 -8.27
C PHE A 114 -3.13 -2.93 -8.29
N HIS A 115 -3.21 -3.54 -9.46
CA HIS A 115 -3.48 -4.98 -9.58
C HIS A 115 -2.17 -5.74 -9.75
N ILE A 116 -1.90 -6.66 -8.82
CA ILE A 116 -0.80 -7.62 -8.92
C ILE A 116 -1.28 -8.77 -9.80
N LYS A 117 -0.51 -9.09 -10.85
CA LYS A 117 -0.81 -10.20 -11.77
C LYS A 117 0.40 -11.04 -12.11
N THR A 118 1.58 -10.44 -12.04
CA THR A 118 2.85 -11.05 -12.44
C THR A 118 3.90 -10.84 -11.36
N GLU A 119 4.98 -11.60 -11.46
CA GLU A 119 6.20 -11.41 -10.65
C GLU A 119 6.72 -9.96 -10.70
N SER A 120 6.68 -9.33 -11.89
CA SER A 120 7.08 -7.93 -12.02
C SER A 120 6.14 -6.95 -11.31
N ASP A 121 4.85 -7.30 -11.21
CA ASP A 121 3.88 -6.51 -10.45
C ASP A 121 4.08 -6.68 -8.95
N LYS A 122 4.50 -7.87 -8.50
CA LYS A 122 4.88 -8.12 -7.10
C LYS A 122 6.01 -7.19 -6.67
N ASP A 123 7.09 -7.15 -7.45
CA ASP A 123 8.23 -6.26 -7.19
C ASP A 123 7.81 -4.79 -7.18
N TYR A 124 6.91 -4.40 -8.09
CA TYR A 124 6.39 -3.04 -8.14
C TYR A 124 5.48 -2.72 -6.96
N ALA A 125 4.64 -3.66 -6.51
CA ALA A 125 3.79 -3.50 -5.32
C ALA A 125 4.63 -3.31 -4.06
N ILE A 126 5.73 -4.07 -3.91
CA ILE A 126 6.69 -3.88 -2.81
C ILE A 126 7.29 -2.48 -2.87
N GLN A 127 7.66 -1.98 -4.05
CA GLN A 127 8.17 -0.61 -4.21
C GLN A 127 7.13 0.45 -3.81
N LEU A 128 5.87 0.30 -4.23
CA LEU A 128 4.79 1.20 -3.83
C LEU A 128 4.62 1.20 -2.30
N LEU A 129 4.60 0.03 -1.66
CA LEU A 129 4.51 -0.11 -0.21
C LEU A 129 5.73 0.53 0.50
N LYS A 130 6.93 0.41 -0.07
CA LYS A 130 8.14 1.09 0.45
C LYS A 130 8.00 2.61 0.43
N ILE A 131 7.43 3.18 -0.64
CA ILE A 131 7.13 4.63 -0.73
C ILE A 131 6.12 5.02 0.36
N GLY A 132 5.04 4.25 0.50
CA GLY A 132 4.03 4.46 1.54
C GLY A 132 4.66 4.47 2.93
N TYR A 133 5.49 3.47 3.23
CA TYR A 133 6.25 3.35 4.47
C TYR A 133 7.16 4.57 4.71
N ALA A 134 7.87 5.03 3.67
CA ALA A 134 8.73 6.22 3.72
C ALA A 134 7.96 7.46 4.18
N LEU A 135 6.85 7.73 3.50
CA LEU A 135 6.03 8.92 3.70
C LEU A 135 5.41 8.92 5.10
N LYS A 136 4.94 7.75 5.58
CA LYS A 136 4.39 7.65 6.94
C LYS A 136 5.48 7.75 7.99
N SER A 137 6.66 7.16 7.77
CA SER A 137 7.81 7.26 8.67
C SER A 137 8.22 8.72 8.91
N LYS A 138 8.31 9.53 7.85
CA LYS A 138 8.62 10.98 7.96
C LYS A 138 7.57 11.73 8.79
N ARG A 139 6.29 11.43 8.59
CA ARG A 139 5.19 12.06 9.35
C ARG A 139 5.26 11.72 10.84
N THR A 140 5.56 10.46 11.16
CA THR A 140 5.75 10.01 12.54
C THR A 140 6.94 10.72 13.20
N LEU A 141 8.04 10.91 12.48
CA LEU A 141 9.22 11.62 13.01
C LEU A 141 8.99 13.13 13.25
N ASN A 142 8.15 13.77 12.44
CA ASN A 142 7.94 15.23 12.47
C ASN A 142 6.77 15.69 13.38
N SER A 143 6.09 14.79 14.08
CA SER A 143 4.91 15.15 14.90
C SER A 143 5.33 15.59 16.32
N PRO A 144 4.92 16.78 16.82
CA PRO A 144 5.35 17.35 18.11
C PRO A 144 4.95 16.58 19.39
N GLY A 145 4.28 15.42 19.26
CA GLY A 145 3.82 14.61 20.39
C GLY A 145 3.64 13.12 20.06
N GLY A 146 4.36 12.57 19.08
CA GLY A 146 4.11 11.21 18.56
C GLY A 146 5.36 10.37 18.34
N TYR A 147 5.72 9.58 19.35
CA TYR A 147 6.45 8.30 19.29
C TYR A 147 7.72 8.21 18.41
N HIS A 148 8.81 8.81 18.90
CA HIS A 148 10.22 8.60 18.54
C HIS A 148 10.70 7.13 18.79
N GLN A 149 10.22 6.14 18.03
CA GLN A 149 10.59 4.74 18.30
C GLN A 149 11.07 3.90 17.12
N ILE A 150 11.05 4.41 15.88
CA ILE A 150 11.69 3.68 14.78
C ILE A 150 13.03 4.39 14.53
N PRO A 151 14.17 3.79 14.94
CA PRO A 151 15.47 4.40 14.76
C PRO A 151 15.77 4.55 13.27
N LEU A 152 16.37 5.68 12.88
CA LEU A 152 16.67 5.97 11.47
C LEU A 152 17.47 4.83 10.80
N ALA A 153 18.40 4.21 11.54
CA ALA A 153 19.18 3.06 11.10
C ALA A 153 18.35 1.83 10.71
N ALA A 154 17.13 1.68 11.24
CA ALA A 154 16.20 0.61 10.88
C ALA A 154 15.39 0.95 9.60
N ILE A 155 15.30 2.23 9.24
CA ILE A 155 14.55 2.72 8.07
C ILE A 155 15.47 2.78 6.82
N VAL A 156 16.75 3.09 7.01
CA VAL A 156 17.78 3.20 5.96
C VAL A 156 17.86 1.96 5.02
N PRO A 157 17.84 0.71 5.52
CA PRO A 157 17.93 -0.48 4.66
C PRO A 157 16.72 -0.64 3.72
N VAL A 158 15.54 -0.15 4.13
CA VAL A 158 14.32 -0.19 3.31
C VAL A 158 14.45 0.74 2.10
N PHE A 159 15.15 1.87 2.24
CA PHE A 159 15.33 2.87 1.17
C PHE A 159 16.47 2.56 0.21
N ALA A 160 17.50 1.84 0.65
CA ALA A 160 18.64 1.47 -0.20
C ALA A 160 18.25 0.58 -1.41
N LYS A 161 17.06 -0.04 -1.38
CA LYS A 161 16.53 -0.89 -2.46
C LYS A 161 15.57 -0.19 -3.44
N VAL A 162 15.35 1.13 -3.34
CA VAL A 162 14.32 1.83 -4.16
C VAL A 162 14.86 2.36 -5.52
N ASN A 163 15.78 1.63 -6.14
CA ASN A 163 16.48 2.09 -7.36
C ASN A 163 15.73 1.83 -8.68
N ALA A 164 14.42 1.54 -8.66
CA ALA A 164 13.66 1.17 -9.86
C ALA A 164 12.37 1.96 -10.08
N LEU A 165 12.22 3.14 -9.45
CA LEU A 165 11.11 4.02 -9.79
C LEU A 165 11.38 4.76 -11.12
N PRO A 166 10.40 4.80 -12.04
CA PRO A 166 10.59 5.28 -13.41
C PRO A 166 10.81 6.79 -13.55
N ASN A 167 10.71 7.58 -12.47
CA ASN A 167 10.90 9.04 -12.57
C ASN A 167 11.80 9.62 -11.47
N ALA A 168 12.56 10.67 -11.84
CA ALA A 168 13.53 11.36 -11.00
C ALA A 168 12.93 12.11 -9.80
N GLN A 169 11.66 12.51 -9.84
CA GLN A 169 10.94 13.13 -8.71
C GLN A 169 10.54 12.10 -7.63
N CYS A 170 10.18 10.87 -8.03
CA CYS A 170 9.96 9.76 -7.10
C CYS A 170 11.27 9.40 -6.39
N GLN A 171 12.39 9.38 -7.13
CA GLN A 171 13.72 9.18 -6.58
C GLN A 171 14.14 10.35 -5.68
N SER A 172 13.89 11.61 -6.09
CA SER A 172 14.24 12.80 -5.30
C SER A 172 13.46 12.87 -4.00
N ALA A 173 12.17 12.55 -3.99
CA ALA A 173 11.39 12.59 -2.76
C ALA A 173 11.77 11.49 -1.75
N ILE A 174 12.38 10.39 -2.21
CA ILE A 174 13.02 9.37 -1.37
C ILE A 174 14.41 9.87 -0.89
N ALA A 175 15.20 10.43 -1.80
CA ALA A 175 16.53 10.97 -1.52
C ALA A 175 16.51 12.20 -0.59
N ASP A 176 15.54 13.11 -0.73
CA ASP A 176 15.28 14.26 0.16
C ASP A 176 14.85 13.79 1.56
N GLY A 177 14.27 12.59 1.65
CA GLY A 177 14.03 11.88 2.90
C GLY A 177 15.32 11.42 3.58
N TYR A 178 16.38 11.15 2.80
CA TYR A 178 17.70 10.71 3.26
C TYR A 178 18.68 11.87 3.52
N SER A 179 18.68 12.88 2.65
CA SER A 179 19.64 14.00 2.61
C SER A 179 19.43 15.06 3.71
N ASN A 180 18.20 15.29 4.16
CA ASN A 180 17.89 16.31 5.18
C ASN A 180 18.43 16.01 6.60
N ARG A 181 19.28 14.99 6.78
CA ARG A 181 19.91 14.67 8.07
C ARG A 181 21.42 14.40 8.05
N SER A 182 22.06 14.25 6.90
CA SER A 182 23.54 14.21 6.87
C SER A 182 24.18 15.59 7.10
N ALA A 183 23.39 16.66 7.11
CA ALA A 183 23.83 18.04 7.32
C ALA A 183 23.51 18.61 8.72
N GLN A 184 23.03 17.79 9.66
CA GLN A 184 22.79 18.19 11.06
C GLN A 184 23.48 17.21 12.01
N HIS A 185 24.81 17.25 12.01
CA HIS A 185 25.68 16.80 13.09
C HIS A 185 26.48 17.99 13.59
#